data_AF-A0A8S9ZG03-F1
#
_entry.id   AF-A0A8S9ZG03-F1
#
_cell.length_a   1.000
_cell.length_b   1.000
_cell.length_c   1.000
_cell.angle_alpha   90.00
_cell.angle_beta   90.00
_cell.angle_gamma   90.00
#
_symmetry.space_group_name_H-M   'P 1'
#
loop_
_entity.id
_entity.type
_entity.pdbx_description
1 polymer ?
#
loop_
_entity_poly.entity_id
_entity_poly.type
_entity_poly.pdbx_seq_one_letter_code
_entity_poly.pdbx_strand_id
1 'polypeptide(L)'
;MLSFILFSLLFKYCSSMATINPEIKNQIIEGFGTSTAWKGPCSSRIFKQLYGDLGYSILRIRISEHKDSPWDGWHAEVPNVKQAKSYGAQVFATPWTAPANLKVCGQDKSCPLRQDKYNDYADYLQSYVNYMKQNGAPIDILSLINEPDFKTDAYNTMNFTPDEMVKFLKTSAKRISGTKIMASESYGYSPATNDAILNDPQAAAKVDIVARHGYGFHFEPQTKVHQMGKGFWLTEFTADGQDWKSVMNLAKAINDCMTKALCNAFVYWWLHENTQNMMILDSAEQLTPKAYVMGQFSKFIKRGYVRIDTNSDDNNILISGYIGGQNKLVIVAINIGSNSINQQFSINGGSALYTSLTPYITSQGKNLEKQLNIKLNGGKFTYSIPGQSKIKIKMNIILIFYLIFIIFSIHINGETKINLNKKYQTIDGFGASSAWQGEVSDKIMDNLFNKVGLSILRIRISEHKEISWDGWQVELSNAKKALKYNALVFASPWKPGNNLADMSLSKSGTIPSNKYNDYADYLQSFVNYMKQNGAPLYAISLQNEPDCASTDWTSQQMVNF
;
A
#
# COMPACT_ATOMS: atom_id res chain seq x y z
N MET A 1 -0.06 -54.05 -45.31
CA MET A 1 0.85 -53.29 -44.42
C MET A 1 0.46 -51.80 -44.41
N LEU A 2 -0.83 -51.51 -44.25
CA LEU A 2 -1.40 -50.14 -44.30
C LEU A 2 -2.51 -49.94 -43.25
N SER A 3 -2.44 -50.72 -42.15
CA SER A 3 -3.46 -50.72 -41.09
C SER A 3 -2.85 -50.53 -39.69
N PHE A 4 -1.57 -50.14 -39.60
CA PHE A 4 -0.85 -49.97 -38.33
C PHE A 4 -0.22 -48.57 -38.13
N ILE A 5 -0.44 -47.63 -39.05
CA ILE A 5 0.11 -46.25 -38.96
C ILE A 5 -1.03 -45.21 -38.87
N LEU A 6 -2.15 -45.58 -38.25
CA LEU A 6 -3.22 -44.63 -37.90
C LEU A 6 -3.66 -44.74 -36.44
N PHE A 7 -2.84 -45.36 -35.58
CA PHE A 7 -3.12 -45.54 -34.14
C PHE A 7 -2.14 -44.83 -33.21
N SER A 8 -1.24 -43.99 -33.73
CA SER A 8 -0.22 -43.27 -32.93
C SER A 8 -0.26 -41.73 -33.05
N LEU A 9 -1.23 -41.16 -33.77
CA LEU A 9 -1.43 -39.70 -33.89
C LEU A 9 -2.64 -39.16 -33.10
N LEU A 10 -3.21 -40.00 -32.24
CA LEU A 10 -4.26 -39.64 -31.27
C LEU A 10 -3.72 -39.71 -29.83
N PHE A 11 -2.47 -39.29 -29.61
CA PHE A 11 -2.15 -38.74 -28.29
C PHE A 11 -2.85 -37.40 -28.21
N LYS A 12 -4.05 -37.43 -27.59
CA LYS A 12 -4.67 -36.28 -26.94
C LYS A 12 -3.55 -35.35 -26.48
N TYR A 13 -3.52 -34.11 -27.01
CA TYR A 13 -3.13 -32.99 -26.17
C TYR A 13 -4.16 -32.95 -25.05
N CYS A 14 -3.98 -33.81 -24.05
CA CYS A 14 -4.68 -33.68 -22.80
C CYS A 14 -4.03 -32.46 -22.19
N SER A 15 -4.58 -31.29 -22.51
CA SER A 15 -4.21 -30.05 -21.85
C SER A 15 -4.14 -30.31 -20.36
N SER A 16 -3.00 -29.97 -19.76
CA SER A 16 -2.72 -30.14 -18.35
C SER A 16 -3.88 -29.58 -17.52
N MET A 17 -4.24 -30.26 -16.43
CA MET A 17 -5.31 -29.85 -15.53
C MET A 17 -4.71 -29.17 -14.29
N ALA A 18 -5.31 -28.06 -13.90
CA ALA A 18 -5.05 -27.42 -12.61
C ALA A 18 -6.29 -27.60 -11.73
N THR A 19 -6.14 -28.29 -10.61
CA THR A 19 -7.23 -28.56 -9.68
C THR A 19 -7.18 -27.60 -8.50
N ILE A 20 -8.32 -27.04 -8.13
CA ILE A 20 -8.51 -26.16 -6.98
C ILE A 20 -9.53 -26.82 -6.07
N ASN A 21 -9.20 -27.03 -4.79
CA ASN A 21 -10.12 -27.65 -3.83
C ASN A 21 -10.45 -26.70 -2.66
N PRO A 22 -11.56 -25.94 -2.76
CA PRO A 22 -12.09 -25.07 -1.72
C PRO A 22 -12.27 -25.69 -0.33
N GLU A 23 -12.46 -27.00 -0.24
CA GLU A 23 -12.82 -27.69 0.99
C GLU A 23 -11.59 -28.07 1.82
N ILE A 24 -10.41 -28.20 1.18
CA ILE A 24 -9.15 -28.52 1.86
C ILE A 24 -8.42 -27.21 2.19
N LYS A 25 -8.49 -26.82 3.46
CA LYS A 25 -7.94 -25.58 4.00
C LYS A 25 -6.52 -25.77 4.54
N ASN A 26 -5.66 -24.80 4.27
CA ASN A 26 -4.30 -24.67 4.81
C ASN A 26 -4.21 -23.44 5.72
N GLN A 27 -3.12 -22.67 5.66
CA GLN A 27 -2.87 -21.55 6.55
C GLN A 27 -3.76 -20.32 6.27
N ILE A 28 -3.97 -19.51 7.30
CA ILE A 28 -4.62 -18.20 7.20
C ILE A 28 -3.60 -17.16 6.71
N ILE A 29 -3.99 -16.34 5.76
CA ILE A 29 -3.17 -15.26 5.22
C ILE A 29 -3.29 -14.03 6.11
N GLU A 30 -2.16 -13.55 6.61
CA GLU A 30 -2.06 -12.34 7.41
C GLU A 30 -1.76 -11.10 6.57
N GLY A 31 -1.12 -11.25 5.41
CA GLY A 31 -1.06 -10.20 4.41
C GLY A 31 0.23 -10.15 3.60
N PHE A 32 0.39 -9.03 2.90
CA PHE A 32 1.50 -8.78 1.99
C PHE A 32 1.92 -7.32 2.12
N GLY A 33 3.22 -7.04 2.05
CA GLY A 33 3.71 -5.72 2.43
C GLY A 33 5.08 -5.34 1.90
N THR A 34 5.55 -4.19 2.37
CA THR A 34 6.92 -3.71 2.15
C THR A 34 7.44 -2.90 3.34
N SER A 35 8.66 -2.35 3.24
CA SER A 35 9.37 -1.67 4.33
C SER A 35 9.67 -0.20 4.04
N THR A 36 9.48 0.69 5.03
CA THR A 36 9.93 2.10 4.98
C THR A 36 11.24 2.35 5.72
N ALA A 37 11.93 1.30 6.17
CA ALA A 37 13.21 1.41 6.84
C ALA A 37 14.19 2.32 6.06
N TRP A 38 14.81 3.24 6.78
CA TRP A 38 15.75 4.25 6.25
C TRP A 38 15.17 5.24 5.22
N LYS A 39 13.84 5.34 5.10
CA LYS A 39 13.21 6.33 4.19
C LYS A 39 12.84 7.65 4.83
N GLY A 40 12.63 7.64 6.15
CA GLY A 40 11.95 8.75 6.81
C GLY A 40 10.50 8.91 6.30
N PRO A 41 9.88 10.08 6.53
CA PRO A 41 8.50 10.31 6.14
C PRO A 41 8.27 10.18 4.62
N CYS A 42 7.46 9.21 4.22
CA CYS A 42 7.08 8.99 2.82
C CYS A 42 5.85 9.80 2.42
N SER A 43 5.75 10.15 1.14
CA SER A 43 4.62 10.89 0.57
C SER A 43 3.30 10.12 0.67
N SER A 44 2.18 10.83 0.81
CA SER A 44 0.84 10.20 0.81
C SER A 44 0.49 9.52 -0.50
N ARG A 45 1.13 9.96 -1.59
CA ARG A 45 1.04 9.31 -2.90
C ARG A 45 1.58 7.88 -2.86
N ILE A 46 2.66 7.60 -2.14
CA ILE A 46 3.19 6.24 -1.98
C ILE A 46 2.15 5.34 -1.28
N PHE A 47 1.59 5.80 -0.17
CA PHE A 47 0.63 5.00 0.59
C PHE A 47 -0.69 4.77 -0.16
N LYS A 48 -1.18 5.78 -0.87
CA LYS A 48 -2.34 5.61 -1.76
C LYS A 48 -2.08 4.54 -2.81
N GLN A 49 -0.95 4.60 -3.50
CA GLN A 49 -0.63 3.62 -4.56
C GLN A 49 -0.48 2.20 -4.00
N LEU A 50 0.29 2.02 -2.90
CA LEU A 50 0.61 0.69 -2.39
C LEU A 50 -0.51 0.07 -1.54
N TYR A 51 -1.06 0.82 -0.60
CA TYR A 51 -2.02 0.31 0.38
C TYR A 51 -3.48 0.55 -0.06
N GLY A 52 -3.75 1.66 -0.75
CA GLY A 52 -5.05 1.92 -1.36
C GLY A 52 -5.26 1.14 -2.66
N ASP A 53 -4.46 1.43 -3.68
CA ASP A 53 -4.68 0.94 -5.05
C ASP A 53 -4.23 -0.53 -5.21
N LEU A 54 -3.04 -0.88 -4.72
CA LEU A 54 -2.53 -2.25 -4.77
C LEU A 54 -2.95 -3.10 -3.57
N GLY A 55 -3.49 -2.51 -2.51
CA GLY A 55 -4.05 -3.25 -1.37
C GLY A 55 -3.02 -3.96 -0.49
N TYR A 56 -1.79 -3.46 -0.41
CA TYR A 56 -0.82 -3.89 0.60
C TYR A 56 -1.44 -3.77 1.99
N SER A 57 -1.12 -4.71 2.88
CA SER A 57 -1.76 -4.88 4.18
C SER A 57 -0.78 -4.98 5.33
N ILE A 58 0.53 -4.96 5.05
CA ILE A 58 1.59 -4.99 6.06
C ILE A 58 2.61 -3.90 5.73
N LEU A 59 2.98 -3.10 6.73
CA LEU A 59 4.14 -2.21 6.70
C LEU A 59 5.18 -2.71 7.70
N ARG A 60 6.43 -2.83 7.25
CA ARG A 60 7.61 -2.99 8.11
C ARG A 60 8.26 -1.63 8.33
N ILE A 61 8.64 -1.33 9.57
CA ILE A 61 9.37 -0.09 9.91
C ILE A 61 10.64 -0.41 10.70
N ARG A 62 11.62 0.50 10.64
CA ARG A 62 12.85 0.39 11.43
C ARG A 62 12.71 1.05 12.80
N ILE A 63 13.21 0.35 13.82
CA ILE A 63 13.49 0.93 15.14
C ILE A 63 14.93 1.45 15.11
N SER A 64 15.10 2.77 15.15
CA SER A 64 16.43 3.40 15.17
C SER A 64 17.06 3.32 16.56
N GLU A 65 18.33 2.92 16.61
CA GLU A 65 19.20 2.96 17.78
C GLU A 65 19.43 4.39 18.32
N HIS A 66 19.16 5.41 17.50
CA HIS A 66 19.26 6.83 17.84
C HIS A 66 17.87 7.45 17.96
N LYS A 67 17.16 7.17 19.07
CA LYS A 67 15.76 7.57 19.25
C LYS A 67 15.46 9.05 18.97
N ASP A 68 16.38 9.94 19.31
CA ASP A 68 16.24 11.41 19.22
C ASP A 68 16.97 12.00 18.00
N SER A 69 17.53 11.17 17.11
CA SER A 69 18.21 11.63 15.88
C SER A 69 17.24 12.46 15.04
N PRO A 70 17.59 13.67 14.58
CA PRO A 70 16.70 14.48 13.75
C PRO A 70 16.47 13.88 12.35
N TRP A 71 17.35 12.98 11.91
CA TRP A 71 17.35 12.42 10.56
C TRP A 71 16.56 11.12 10.46
N ASP A 72 16.75 10.23 11.44
CA ASP A 72 16.23 8.86 11.41
C ASP A 72 15.73 8.37 12.79
N GLY A 73 15.50 9.30 13.73
CA GLY A 73 14.92 9.01 15.03
C GLY A 73 13.50 8.49 14.94
N TRP A 74 12.91 8.15 16.08
CA TRP A 74 11.62 7.44 16.11
C TRP A 74 10.47 8.23 15.50
N HIS A 75 10.55 9.56 15.50
CA HIS A 75 9.54 10.43 14.90
C HIS A 75 9.41 10.24 13.39
N ALA A 76 10.47 9.78 12.72
CA ALA A 76 10.52 9.67 11.27
C ALA A 76 9.53 8.63 10.70
N GLU A 77 9.21 7.58 11.47
CA GLU A 77 8.27 6.53 11.04
C GLU A 77 6.82 6.78 11.48
N VAL A 78 6.58 7.68 12.44
CA VAL A 78 5.23 8.06 12.90
C VAL A 78 4.26 8.39 11.75
N PRO A 79 4.61 9.27 10.77
CA PRO A 79 3.71 9.56 9.65
C PRO A 79 3.51 8.34 8.73
N ASN A 80 4.50 7.47 8.56
CA ASN A 80 4.38 6.27 7.73
C ASN A 80 3.38 5.29 8.33
N VAL A 81 3.47 5.07 9.65
CA VAL A 81 2.55 4.21 10.38
C VAL A 81 1.12 4.74 10.33
N LYS A 82 0.91 6.05 10.56
CA LYS A 82 -0.43 6.65 10.47
C LYS A 82 -1.05 6.47 9.08
N GLN A 83 -0.27 6.67 8.03
CA GLN A 83 -0.74 6.51 6.66
C GLN A 83 -1.07 5.05 6.33
N ALA A 84 -0.20 4.09 6.65
CA ALA A 84 -0.47 2.67 6.46
C ALA A 84 -1.74 2.22 7.22
N LYS A 85 -1.86 2.64 8.49
CA LYS A 85 -3.03 2.35 9.35
C LYS A 85 -4.32 2.93 8.78
N SER A 86 -4.28 4.09 8.13
CA SER A 86 -5.47 4.68 7.50
C SER A 86 -6.05 3.82 6.36
N TYR A 87 -5.24 2.95 5.75
CA TYR A 87 -5.67 1.94 4.78
C TYR A 87 -5.94 0.56 5.39
N GLY A 88 -5.92 0.44 6.73
CA GLY A 88 -6.16 -0.81 7.45
C GLY A 88 -4.98 -1.77 7.50
N ALA A 89 -3.76 -1.30 7.19
CA ALA A 89 -2.57 -2.14 7.24
C ALA A 89 -2.15 -2.46 8.68
N GLN A 90 -1.60 -3.65 8.88
CA GLN A 90 -0.83 -3.96 10.07
C GLN A 90 0.58 -3.39 9.97
N VAL A 91 1.18 -3.08 11.12
CA VAL A 91 2.53 -2.52 11.20
C VAL A 91 3.36 -3.35 12.16
N PHE A 92 4.53 -3.80 11.71
CA PHE A 92 5.54 -4.38 12.58
C PHE A 92 6.84 -3.58 12.53
N ALA A 93 7.52 -3.51 13.67
CA ALA A 93 8.76 -2.76 13.82
C ALA A 93 9.93 -3.68 14.17
N THR A 94 11.06 -3.48 13.48
CA THR A 94 12.26 -4.29 13.67
C THR A 94 13.46 -3.39 14.00
N PRO A 95 14.22 -3.67 15.08
CA PRO A 95 15.53 -3.06 15.30
C PRO A 95 16.61 -3.80 14.49
N TRP A 96 17.54 -3.07 13.87
CA TRP A 96 18.76 -3.68 13.26
C TRP A 96 19.88 -3.89 14.27
N THR A 97 19.90 -3.07 15.32
CA THR A 97 20.91 -3.07 16.36
C THR A 97 20.32 -2.48 17.64
N ALA A 98 21.00 -2.67 18.77
CA ALA A 98 20.72 -1.93 20.00
C ALA A 98 21.55 -0.62 20.06
N PRO A 99 21.15 0.37 20.89
CA PRO A 99 22.00 1.52 21.21
C PRO A 99 23.43 1.10 21.58
N ALA A 100 24.42 1.86 21.11
CA ALA A 100 25.85 1.57 21.26
C ALA A 100 26.25 1.14 22.68
N ASN A 101 25.73 1.84 23.70
CA ASN A 101 26.03 1.61 25.11
C ASN A 101 25.52 0.27 25.67
N LEU A 102 24.61 -0.42 24.96
CA LEU A 102 24.13 -1.76 25.34
C LEU A 102 24.96 -2.89 24.72
N LYS A 103 25.77 -2.58 23.71
CA LYS A 103 26.54 -3.57 22.95
C LYS A 103 27.93 -3.78 23.52
N VAL A 104 28.52 -4.95 23.25
CA VAL A 104 29.85 -5.32 23.77
C VAL A 104 30.92 -4.34 23.32
N CYS A 105 30.80 -3.84 22.10
CA CYS A 105 31.78 -2.93 21.53
C CYS A 105 31.58 -1.45 21.92
N GLY A 106 30.48 -1.10 22.60
CA GLY A 106 30.22 0.28 23.02
C GLY A 106 30.07 1.29 21.87
N GLN A 107 29.85 0.83 20.63
CA GLN A 107 29.91 1.64 19.41
C GLN A 107 28.81 1.26 18.42
N ASP A 108 28.49 2.19 17.52
CA ASP A 108 27.64 1.97 16.36
C ASP A 108 28.40 1.22 15.28
N LYS A 109 28.49 -0.10 15.50
CA LYS A 109 28.98 -1.09 14.54
C LYS A 109 28.41 -2.47 14.86
N SER A 110 28.71 -3.43 14.02
CA SER A 110 28.29 -4.82 14.17
C SER A 110 29.02 -5.54 15.31
N CYS A 111 28.31 -5.76 16.41
CA CYS A 111 28.79 -6.53 17.56
C CYS A 111 27.63 -7.07 18.41
N PRO A 112 27.84 -8.11 19.25
CA PRO A 112 26.78 -8.69 20.08
C PRO A 112 26.23 -7.73 21.14
N LEU A 113 24.99 -7.99 21.58
CA LEU A 113 24.43 -7.39 22.79
C LEU A 113 25.18 -7.88 24.03
N ARG A 114 25.43 -7.02 25.02
CA ARG A 114 25.97 -7.49 26.30
C ARG A 114 24.90 -8.27 27.07
N GLN A 115 25.28 -9.42 27.63
CA GLN A 115 24.32 -10.25 28.37
C GLN A 115 23.78 -9.57 29.64
N ASP A 116 24.56 -8.70 30.28
CA ASP A 116 24.11 -7.90 31.43
C ASP A 116 23.13 -6.77 31.02
N LYS A 117 22.92 -6.55 29.72
CA LYS A 117 22.07 -5.50 29.15
C LYS A 117 20.78 -6.01 28.51
N TYR A 118 20.42 -7.27 28.73
CA TYR A 118 19.19 -7.83 28.15
C TYR A 118 17.92 -7.15 28.67
N ASN A 119 17.84 -6.84 29.97
CA ASN A 119 16.71 -6.09 30.52
C ASN A 119 16.66 -4.67 29.94
N ASP A 120 17.82 -3.98 29.87
CA ASP A 120 17.92 -2.63 29.32
C ASP A 120 17.49 -2.60 27.83
N TYR A 121 17.83 -3.64 27.07
CA TYR A 121 17.39 -3.78 25.68
C TYR A 121 15.88 -4.03 25.57
N ALA A 122 15.32 -4.90 26.42
CA ALA A 122 13.87 -5.12 26.44
C ALA A 122 13.10 -3.84 26.83
N ASP A 123 13.62 -3.07 27.79
CA ASP A 123 13.04 -1.78 28.19
C ASP A 123 13.16 -0.74 27.04
N TYR A 124 14.25 -0.75 26.28
CA TYR A 124 14.40 0.05 25.06
C TYR A 124 13.32 -0.31 24.02
N LEU A 125 13.09 -1.60 23.73
CA LEU A 125 12.04 -2.00 22.80
C LEU A 125 10.64 -1.64 23.30
N GLN A 126 10.35 -1.84 24.59
CA GLN A 126 9.09 -1.42 25.20
C GLN A 126 8.88 0.10 25.13
N SER A 127 9.95 0.88 25.28
CA SER A 127 9.87 2.34 25.16
C SER A 127 9.53 2.79 23.74
N TYR A 128 9.98 2.07 22.70
CA TYR A 128 9.54 2.30 21.32
C TYR A 128 8.05 2.02 21.13
N VAL A 129 7.55 0.89 21.64
CA VAL A 129 6.11 0.54 21.61
C VAL A 129 5.27 1.65 22.25
N ASN A 130 5.70 2.14 23.42
CA ASN A 130 5.02 3.21 24.14
C ASN A 130 5.08 4.53 23.37
N TYR A 131 6.24 4.91 22.83
CA TYR A 131 6.41 6.11 22.03
C TYR A 131 5.47 6.13 20.83
N MET A 132 5.43 5.05 20.06
CA MET A 132 4.58 4.93 18.88
C MET A 132 3.09 5.05 19.24
N LYS A 133 2.66 4.39 20.33
CA LYS A 133 1.29 4.51 20.86
C LYS A 133 0.96 5.94 21.28
N GLN A 134 1.84 6.60 22.03
CA GLN A 134 1.65 7.99 22.51
C GLN A 134 1.53 9.00 21.36
N ASN A 135 2.23 8.76 20.26
CA ASN A 135 2.19 9.61 19.07
C ASN A 135 1.03 9.29 18.11
N GLY A 136 0.06 8.45 18.52
CA GLY A 136 -1.09 8.07 17.70
C GLY A 136 -0.74 7.15 16.53
N ALA A 137 0.35 6.40 16.64
CA ALA A 137 0.88 5.52 15.61
C ALA A 137 1.21 4.13 16.19
N PRO A 138 0.28 3.44 16.89
CA PRO A 138 0.59 2.18 17.55
C PRO A 138 1.03 1.10 16.54
N ILE A 139 2.09 0.37 16.86
CA ILE A 139 2.51 -0.83 16.12
C ILE A 139 1.73 -2.05 16.61
N ASP A 140 1.56 -3.06 15.76
CA ASP A 140 0.84 -4.30 16.11
C ASP A 140 1.77 -5.41 16.59
N ILE A 141 3.00 -5.43 16.06
CA ILE A 141 3.99 -6.48 16.24
C ILE A 141 5.36 -5.82 16.44
N LEU A 142 6.12 -6.32 17.40
CA LEU A 142 7.50 -5.95 17.65
C LEU A 142 8.39 -7.16 17.36
N SER A 143 9.33 -7.01 16.43
CA SER A 143 10.41 -7.98 16.24
C SER A 143 11.55 -7.72 17.21
N LEU A 144 12.21 -8.80 17.65
CA LEU A 144 13.31 -8.70 18.59
C LEU A 144 14.61 -8.17 17.97
N ILE A 145 14.92 -8.54 16.72
CA ILE A 145 16.16 -8.17 16.04
C ILE A 145 16.09 -8.61 14.57
N ASN A 146 16.59 -7.77 13.66
CA ASN A 146 16.86 -8.13 12.27
C ASN A 146 18.08 -9.05 12.18
N GLU A 147 17.95 -10.20 11.50
CA GLU A 147 19.06 -11.04 11.05
C GLU A 147 20.13 -11.29 12.13
N PRO A 148 19.75 -11.91 13.27
CA PRO A 148 20.67 -12.13 14.39
C PRO A 148 21.89 -12.98 14.03
N ASP A 149 21.82 -13.72 12.93
CA ASP A 149 22.82 -14.61 12.37
C ASP A 149 23.65 -13.99 11.23
N PHE A 150 23.44 -12.71 10.91
CA PHE A 150 24.19 -11.99 9.88
C PHE A 150 25.08 -10.89 10.48
N LYS A 151 26.22 -10.64 9.83
CA LYS A 151 27.17 -9.60 10.23
C LYS A 151 27.76 -8.93 8.98
N THR A 152 27.81 -7.61 8.99
CA THR A 152 28.44 -6.80 7.94
C THR A 152 29.09 -5.54 8.53
N ASP A 153 30.06 -4.96 7.83
CA ASP A 153 30.65 -3.67 8.18
C ASP A 153 29.98 -2.49 7.44
N ALA A 154 29.04 -2.77 6.53
CA ALA A 154 28.35 -1.76 5.73
C ALA A 154 27.30 -0.95 6.51
N TYR A 155 26.73 -1.53 7.55
CA TYR A 155 25.73 -0.90 8.43
C TYR A 155 25.72 -1.59 9.80
N ASN A 156 25.08 -0.95 10.78
CA ASN A 156 25.04 -1.44 12.15
C ASN A 156 24.15 -2.69 12.28
N THR A 157 24.73 -3.81 12.70
CA THR A 157 23.98 -5.02 13.06
C THR A 157 24.17 -5.39 14.52
N MET A 158 23.41 -6.36 15.02
CA MET A 158 23.63 -6.96 16.34
C MET A 158 23.30 -8.44 16.29
N ASN A 159 24.27 -9.27 16.69
CA ASN A 159 24.11 -10.71 16.66
C ASN A 159 23.45 -11.25 17.93
N PHE A 160 22.68 -12.32 17.75
CA PHE A 160 22.15 -13.18 18.80
C PHE A 160 22.38 -14.63 18.38
N THR A 161 23.14 -15.39 19.18
CA THR A 161 23.17 -16.83 19.00
C THR A 161 21.80 -17.46 19.35
N PRO A 162 21.49 -18.68 18.88
CA PRO A 162 20.24 -19.36 19.25
C PRO A 162 20.00 -19.43 20.77
N ASP A 163 21.02 -19.76 21.55
CA ASP A 163 20.94 -19.86 23.01
C ASP A 163 20.72 -18.49 23.67
N GLU A 164 21.36 -17.45 23.16
CA GLU A 164 21.16 -16.07 23.64
C GLU A 164 19.74 -15.58 23.35
N MET A 165 19.17 -15.91 22.20
CA MET A 165 17.80 -15.57 21.83
C MET A 165 16.80 -16.26 22.77
N VAL A 166 16.98 -17.57 23.01
CA VAL A 166 16.17 -18.33 23.97
C VAL A 166 16.30 -17.73 25.38
N LYS A 167 17.52 -17.41 25.83
CA LYS A 167 17.77 -16.78 27.13
C LYS A 167 17.09 -15.42 27.24
N PHE A 168 17.16 -14.58 26.22
CA PHE A 168 16.50 -13.27 26.20
C PHE A 168 14.97 -13.42 26.30
N LEU A 169 14.37 -14.31 25.51
CA LEU A 169 12.94 -14.60 25.53
C LEU A 169 12.47 -15.05 26.92
N LYS A 170 13.21 -15.97 27.56
CA LYS A 170 12.85 -16.50 28.89
C LYS A 170 12.96 -15.46 30.00
N THR A 171 13.96 -14.57 29.92
CA THR A 171 14.33 -13.71 31.05
C THR A 171 13.79 -12.29 30.92
N SER A 172 13.91 -11.69 29.74
CA SER A 172 13.80 -10.24 29.53
C SER A 172 12.56 -9.86 28.72
N ALA A 173 12.11 -10.72 27.81
CA ALA A 173 10.92 -10.43 26.98
C ALA A 173 9.62 -10.23 27.79
N LYS A 174 9.57 -10.67 29.07
CA LYS A 174 8.45 -10.35 29.99
C LYS A 174 8.24 -8.85 30.25
N ARG A 175 9.23 -8.01 29.93
CA ARG A 175 9.16 -6.54 30.03
C ARG A 175 8.44 -5.90 28.83
N ILE A 176 8.22 -6.67 27.77
CA ILE A 176 7.52 -6.24 26.56
C ILE A 176 6.04 -6.64 26.69
N SER A 177 5.15 -5.68 26.46
CA SER A 177 3.70 -5.83 26.61
C SER A 177 2.94 -4.90 25.67
N GLY A 178 1.65 -5.19 25.46
CA GLY A 178 0.77 -4.36 24.62
C GLY A 178 1.01 -4.47 23.11
N THR A 179 1.85 -5.41 22.68
CA THR A 179 2.16 -5.74 21.28
C THR A 179 2.45 -7.24 21.16
N LYS A 180 2.31 -7.80 19.96
CA LYS A 180 2.78 -9.16 19.67
C LYS A 180 4.30 -9.20 19.53
N ILE A 181 4.92 -10.32 19.86
CA ILE A 181 6.37 -10.53 19.71
C ILE A 181 6.65 -11.43 18.50
N MET A 182 7.59 -11.00 17.67
CA MET A 182 8.09 -11.72 16.50
C MET A 182 9.58 -12.07 16.68
N ALA A 183 9.96 -13.27 16.27
CA ALA A 183 11.35 -13.75 16.25
C ALA A 183 11.51 -14.93 15.27
N SER A 184 12.69 -15.23 14.72
CA SER A 184 13.96 -14.55 14.95
C SER A 184 14.38 -13.60 13.84
N GLU A 185 13.65 -13.55 12.73
CA GLU A 185 14.06 -12.84 11.50
C GLU A 185 15.47 -13.25 11.02
N SER A 186 15.82 -14.56 11.10
CA SER A 186 17.08 -15.07 10.53
C SER A 186 17.22 -14.68 9.05
N TYR A 187 18.44 -14.36 8.62
CA TYR A 187 18.79 -13.93 7.25
C TYR A 187 18.26 -14.88 6.15
N GLY A 188 18.21 -16.19 6.44
CA GLY A 188 17.61 -17.16 5.53
C GLY A 188 18.43 -18.43 5.32
N TYR A 189 19.67 -18.52 5.83
CA TYR A 189 20.51 -19.71 5.64
C TYR A 189 20.19 -20.88 6.58
N SER A 190 19.88 -20.61 7.85
CA SER A 190 19.75 -21.65 8.87
C SER A 190 18.41 -21.55 9.62
N PRO A 191 17.72 -22.67 9.89
CA PRO A 191 16.56 -22.69 10.78
C PRO A 191 16.94 -22.67 12.27
N ALA A 192 18.23 -22.75 12.63
CA ALA A 192 18.69 -23.05 13.99
C ALA A 192 18.11 -22.13 15.08
N THR A 193 18.01 -20.82 14.84
CA THR A 193 17.46 -19.89 15.84
C THR A 193 15.96 -20.10 16.04
N ASN A 194 15.20 -20.31 14.96
CA ASN A 194 13.76 -20.64 15.06
C ASN A 194 13.56 -21.99 15.74
N ASP A 195 14.37 -22.99 15.41
CA ASP A 195 14.29 -24.32 16.04
C ASP A 195 14.59 -24.28 17.53
N ALA A 196 15.62 -23.52 17.95
CA ALA A 196 15.96 -23.33 19.36
C ALA A 196 14.80 -22.67 20.14
N ILE A 197 14.19 -21.62 19.58
CA ILE A 197 13.00 -20.98 20.16
C ILE A 197 11.86 -21.99 20.31
N LEU A 198 11.56 -22.76 19.26
CA LEU A 198 10.44 -23.70 19.25
C LEU A 198 10.70 -24.96 20.10
N ASN A 199 11.96 -25.31 20.37
CA ASN A 199 12.34 -26.43 21.24
C ASN A 199 12.28 -26.09 22.74
N ASP A 200 12.33 -24.81 23.12
CA ASP A 200 12.17 -24.38 24.51
C ASP A 200 10.74 -23.86 24.75
N PRO A 201 9.90 -24.56 25.54
CA PRO A 201 8.50 -24.16 25.72
C PRO A 201 8.31 -22.78 26.34
N GLN A 202 9.23 -22.31 27.18
CA GLN A 202 9.15 -21.00 27.81
C GLN A 202 9.47 -19.90 26.79
N ALA A 203 10.47 -20.10 25.93
CA ALA A 203 10.78 -19.17 24.85
C ALA A 203 9.66 -19.17 23.79
N ALA A 204 9.20 -20.35 23.36
CA ALA A 204 8.11 -20.49 22.41
C ALA A 204 6.82 -19.80 22.90
N ALA A 205 6.50 -19.86 24.19
CA ALA A 205 5.33 -19.19 24.75
C ALA A 205 5.40 -17.65 24.68
N LYS A 206 6.58 -17.07 24.45
CA LYS A 206 6.76 -15.61 24.32
C LYS A 206 6.68 -15.11 22.89
N VAL A 207 6.78 -15.99 21.89
CA VAL A 207 6.78 -15.61 20.47
C VAL A 207 5.41 -15.87 19.86
N ASP A 208 4.76 -14.83 19.35
CA ASP A 208 3.47 -14.93 18.65
C ASP A 208 3.66 -15.33 17.18
N ILE A 209 4.71 -14.80 16.54
CA ILE A 209 5.00 -14.98 15.12
C ILE A 209 6.43 -15.43 14.94
N VAL A 210 6.61 -16.58 14.30
CA VAL A 210 7.92 -17.05 13.84
C VAL A 210 8.24 -16.38 12.52
N ALA A 211 9.41 -15.77 12.40
CA ALA A 211 9.81 -15.01 11.22
C ALA A 211 11.17 -15.44 10.67
N ARG A 212 11.35 -15.28 9.36
CA ARG A 212 12.59 -15.49 8.63
C ARG A 212 12.64 -14.55 7.43
N HIS A 213 13.83 -14.23 6.96
CA HIS A 213 14.07 -13.61 5.67
C HIS A 213 14.25 -14.68 4.59
N GLY A 214 14.19 -14.28 3.33
CA GLY A 214 14.24 -15.20 2.20
C GLY A 214 15.61 -15.34 1.52
N TYR A 215 16.69 -14.76 2.07
CA TYR A 215 18.01 -14.80 1.43
C TYR A 215 18.67 -16.16 1.60
N GLY A 216 18.78 -16.90 0.49
CA GLY A 216 19.27 -18.29 0.51
C GLY A 216 18.27 -19.29 1.10
N PHE A 217 17.05 -18.87 1.42
CA PHE A 217 16.02 -19.76 1.93
C PHE A 217 15.47 -20.65 0.82
N HIS A 218 15.59 -21.97 1.01
CA HIS A 218 14.85 -22.95 0.23
C HIS A 218 13.47 -23.10 0.86
N PHE A 219 12.42 -22.63 0.17
CA PHE A 219 11.03 -22.62 0.66
C PHE A 219 10.49 -24.01 1.01
N GLU A 220 10.89 -24.52 2.17
CA GLU A 220 10.54 -25.82 2.71
C GLU A 220 9.42 -25.69 3.75
N PRO A 221 8.56 -26.72 3.92
CA PRO A 221 7.45 -26.67 4.87
C PRO A 221 7.90 -26.37 6.30
N GLN A 222 7.29 -25.37 6.93
CA GLN A 222 7.55 -25.00 8.32
C GLN A 222 6.65 -25.78 9.29
N THR A 223 6.66 -27.11 9.19
CA THR A 223 5.68 -27.99 9.85
C THR A 223 5.60 -27.78 11.36
N LYS A 224 6.75 -27.61 12.03
CA LYS A 224 6.80 -27.40 13.49
C LYS A 224 6.12 -26.10 13.92
N VAL A 225 6.30 -25.01 13.15
CA VAL A 225 5.66 -23.72 13.42
C VAL A 225 4.14 -23.90 13.40
N HIS A 226 3.62 -24.57 12.38
CA HIS A 226 2.19 -24.81 12.21
C HIS A 226 1.61 -25.78 13.23
N GLN A 227 2.34 -26.85 13.59
CA GLN A 227 1.94 -27.78 14.66
C GLN A 227 1.80 -27.07 16.02
N MET A 228 2.59 -26.02 16.26
CA MET A 228 2.49 -25.20 17.46
C MET A 228 1.44 -24.08 17.35
N GLY A 229 0.68 -24.02 16.25
CA GLY A 229 -0.36 -23.03 16.03
C GLY A 229 0.16 -21.59 15.87
N LYS A 230 1.44 -21.42 15.52
CA LYS A 230 2.08 -20.10 15.35
C LYS A 230 2.00 -19.63 13.91
N GLY A 231 2.01 -18.30 13.71
CA GLY A 231 2.19 -17.71 12.39
C GLY A 231 3.64 -17.84 11.91
N PHE A 232 3.84 -18.10 10.62
CA PHE A 232 5.14 -18.06 9.94
C PHE A 232 5.16 -16.92 8.91
N TRP A 233 6.01 -15.92 9.11
CA TRP A 233 6.10 -14.76 8.23
C TRP A 233 7.45 -14.70 7.52
N LEU A 234 7.43 -14.47 6.20
CA LEU A 234 8.62 -14.05 5.47
C LEU A 234 8.69 -12.52 5.50
N THR A 235 9.57 -11.97 6.33
CA THR A 235 9.56 -10.55 6.70
C THR A 235 10.51 -9.67 5.90
N GLU A 236 11.37 -10.28 5.09
CA GLU A 236 12.22 -9.59 4.13
C GLU A 236 12.58 -10.53 2.96
N PHE A 237 12.50 -10.01 1.73
CA PHE A 237 12.99 -10.66 0.53
C PHE A 237 13.24 -9.64 -0.58
N THR A 238 14.26 -9.88 -1.40
CA THR A 238 14.46 -9.21 -2.69
C THR A 238 14.57 -10.23 -3.80
N ALA A 239 14.06 -9.86 -4.97
CA ALA A 239 14.47 -10.49 -6.22
C ALA A 239 15.46 -9.54 -6.89
N ASP A 240 16.72 -9.95 -6.97
CA ASP A 240 17.78 -9.11 -7.53
C ASP A 240 17.63 -9.01 -9.06
N GLY A 241 18.06 -7.88 -9.61
CA GLY A 241 18.01 -7.61 -11.05
C GLY A 241 16.84 -6.72 -11.50
N GLN A 242 17.04 -6.13 -12.68
CA GLN A 242 16.15 -5.14 -13.28
C GLN A 242 15.26 -5.69 -14.40
N ASP A 243 15.54 -6.92 -14.82
CA ASP A 243 14.88 -7.52 -15.95
C ASP A 243 13.58 -8.21 -15.52
N TRP A 244 12.84 -8.66 -16.51
CA TRP A 244 11.59 -9.38 -16.28
C TRP A 244 11.80 -10.76 -15.61
N LYS A 245 13.02 -11.32 -15.71
CA LYS A 245 13.38 -12.55 -15.00
C LYS A 245 13.34 -12.33 -13.49
N SER A 246 13.87 -11.20 -13.01
CA SER A 246 13.78 -10.80 -11.59
C SER A 246 12.33 -10.65 -11.11
N VAL A 247 11.48 -10.00 -11.91
CA VAL A 247 10.04 -9.86 -11.62
C VAL A 247 9.37 -11.23 -11.45
N MET A 248 9.76 -12.21 -12.27
CA MET A 248 9.26 -13.57 -12.18
C MET A 248 9.83 -14.39 -11.02
N ASN A 249 11.08 -14.15 -10.64
CA ASN A 249 11.65 -14.72 -9.44
C ASN A 249 10.86 -14.28 -8.20
N LEU A 250 10.41 -13.02 -8.14
CA LEU A 250 9.52 -12.55 -7.09
C LEU A 250 8.17 -13.27 -7.11
N ALA A 251 7.52 -13.37 -8.27
CA ALA A 251 6.22 -14.05 -8.39
C ALA A 251 6.32 -15.52 -7.93
N LYS A 252 7.38 -16.22 -8.35
CA LYS A 252 7.67 -17.59 -7.93
C LYS A 252 7.97 -17.67 -6.43
N ALA A 253 8.76 -16.76 -5.87
CA ALA A 253 9.09 -16.74 -4.45
C ALA A 253 7.85 -16.56 -3.57
N ILE A 254 6.94 -15.65 -3.95
CA ILE A 254 5.67 -15.48 -3.23
C ILE A 254 4.86 -16.78 -3.30
N ASN A 255 4.71 -17.38 -4.49
CA ASN A 255 3.97 -18.63 -4.64
C ASN A 255 4.58 -19.75 -3.79
N ASP A 256 5.90 -19.96 -3.86
CA ASP A 256 6.60 -20.98 -3.07
C ASP A 256 6.49 -20.72 -1.56
N CYS A 257 6.53 -19.45 -1.12
CA CYS A 257 6.27 -19.10 0.28
C CYS A 257 4.87 -19.56 0.70
N MET A 258 3.85 -19.25 -0.12
CA MET A 258 2.47 -19.59 0.19
C MET A 258 2.17 -21.09 0.10
N THR A 259 2.75 -21.81 -0.87
CA THR A 259 2.36 -23.20 -1.16
C THR A 259 3.29 -24.25 -0.58
N LYS A 260 4.59 -23.94 -0.44
CA LYS A 260 5.59 -24.90 0.08
C LYS A 260 5.95 -24.59 1.51
N ALA A 261 6.35 -23.35 1.80
CA ALA A 261 6.73 -22.96 3.15
C ALA A 261 5.53 -22.66 4.08
N LEU A 262 4.32 -22.61 3.51
CA LEU A 262 3.07 -22.33 4.22
C LEU A 262 3.08 -20.98 4.96
N CYS A 263 3.75 -19.98 4.40
CA CYS A 263 3.80 -18.63 4.93
C CYS A 263 2.39 -18.04 5.13
N ASN A 264 2.21 -17.34 6.25
CA ASN A 264 1.04 -16.52 6.53
C ASN A 264 1.20 -15.10 5.94
N ALA A 265 2.43 -14.61 5.80
CA ALA A 265 2.70 -13.28 5.23
C ALA A 265 3.99 -13.23 4.41
N PHE A 266 4.05 -12.27 3.49
CA PHE A 266 5.23 -11.98 2.67
C PHE A 266 5.49 -10.47 2.59
N VAL A 267 6.68 -10.05 2.99
CA VAL A 267 7.08 -8.63 3.02
C VAL A 267 8.29 -8.44 2.12
N TYR A 268 8.11 -7.64 1.07
CA TYR A 268 9.18 -7.29 0.15
C TYR A 268 10.05 -6.19 0.74
N TRP A 269 11.37 -6.26 0.58
CA TRP A 269 12.27 -5.33 1.23
C TRP A 269 12.22 -3.91 0.67
N TRP A 270 13.03 -3.59 -0.35
CA TRP A 270 13.26 -2.18 -0.68
C TRP A 270 12.02 -1.52 -1.31
N LEU A 271 11.53 -0.48 -0.64
CA LEU A 271 10.47 0.39 -1.16
C LEU A 271 10.95 1.26 -2.33
N HIS A 272 12.11 1.90 -2.19
CA HIS A 272 12.67 2.90 -3.12
C HIS A 272 14.17 3.08 -2.85
N GLU A 273 15.01 3.52 -3.80
CA GLU A 273 16.43 3.98 -3.70
C GLU A 273 17.02 4.17 -5.12
N ASN A 274 18.22 4.75 -5.23
CA ASN A 274 18.92 5.06 -6.49
C ASN A 274 19.65 3.85 -7.14
N THR A 275 19.43 2.62 -6.67
CA THR A 275 20.09 1.43 -7.23
C THR A 275 19.08 0.52 -7.96
N GLN A 276 19.12 0.59 -9.29
CA GLN A 276 18.80 -0.49 -10.24
C GLN A 276 17.62 -1.44 -9.88
N ASN A 277 16.36 -1.03 -10.09
CA ASN A 277 15.10 -1.83 -10.15
C ASN A 277 14.90 -3.03 -9.18
N MET A 278 15.54 -3.04 -8.02
CA MET A 278 15.29 -4.02 -6.94
C MET A 278 14.04 -3.71 -6.11
N MET A 279 13.19 -2.81 -6.57
CA MET A 279 12.37 -1.97 -5.69
C MET A 279 10.89 -2.04 -6.05
N ILE A 280 10.03 -1.71 -5.08
CA ILE A 280 8.60 -1.53 -5.32
C ILE A 280 8.34 -0.23 -6.13
N LEU A 281 9.12 0.82 -5.91
CA LEU A 281 8.99 2.11 -6.59
C LEU A 281 10.29 2.50 -7.30
N ASP A 282 10.18 3.14 -8.46
CA ASP A 282 11.31 3.78 -9.13
C ASP A 282 11.68 5.13 -8.48
N SER A 283 12.78 5.75 -8.94
CA SER A 283 13.26 7.02 -8.39
C SER A 283 12.23 8.16 -8.43
N ALA A 284 11.21 8.08 -9.29
CA ALA A 284 10.13 9.06 -9.46
C ALA A 284 8.83 8.66 -8.70
N GLU A 285 8.92 7.72 -7.75
CA GLU A 285 7.81 7.17 -6.98
C GLU A 285 6.72 6.51 -7.84
N GLN A 286 7.08 5.99 -9.01
CA GLN A 286 6.17 5.21 -9.85
C GLN A 286 6.26 3.73 -9.49
N LEU A 287 5.13 3.03 -9.59
CA LEU A 287 5.06 1.59 -9.37
C LEU A 287 5.89 0.84 -10.40
N THR A 288 6.84 0.02 -9.93
CA THR A 288 7.57 -0.92 -10.77
C THR A 288 6.71 -2.16 -11.05
N PRO A 289 7.09 -3.01 -12.02
CA PRO A 289 6.45 -4.31 -12.19
C PRO A 289 6.40 -5.17 -10.93
N LYS A 290 7.41 -5.09 -10.05
CA LYS A 290 7.45 -5.84 -8.78
C LYS A 290 6.31 -5.42 -7.84
N ALA A 291 5.94 -4.14 -7.84
CA ALA A 291 4.76 -3.67 -7.11
C ALA A 291 3.48 -4.34 -7.63
N TYR A 292 3.31 -4.42 -8.95
CA TYR A 292 2.15 -5.09 -9.53
C TYR A 292 2.15 -6.60 -9.32
N VAL A 293 3.32 -7.26 -9.23
CA VAL A 293 3.42 -8.68 -8.81
C VAL A 293 2.91 -8.86 -7.38
N MET A 294 3.38 -8.05 -6.44
CA MET A 294 2.85 -8.05 -5.07
C MET A 294 1.35 -7.71 -5.05
N GLY A 295 0.91 -6.78 -5.92
CA GLY A 295 -0.48 -6.38 -6.13
C GLY A 295 -1.39 -7.52 -6.58
N GLN A 296 -0.87 -8.47 -7.36
CA GLN A 296 -1.61 -9.68 -7.77
C GLN A 296 -2.00 -10.53 -6.56
N PHE A 297 -1.25 -10.48 -5.45
CA PHE A 297 -1.65 -11.14 -4.21
C PHE A 297 -2.45 -10.18 -3.30
N SER A 298 -1.83 -9.08 -2.91
CA SER A 298 -2.30 -8.14 -1.87
C SER A 298 -3.64 -7.45 -2.18
N LYS A 299 -3.90 -7.09 -3.44
CA LYS A 299 -5.14 -6.39 -3.81
C LYS A 299 -6.38 -7.22 -3.52
N PHE A 300 -6.21 -8.53 -3.45
CA PHE A 300 -7.28 -9.49 -3.67
C PHE A 300 -7.39 -10.56 -2.60
N ILE A 301 -6.27 -10.94 -2.01
CA ILE A 301 -6.15 -11.84 -0.88
C ILE A 301 -6.02 -10.94 0.36
N LYS A 302 -7.12 -10.81 1.11
CA LYS A 302 -7.15 -9.97 2.30
C LYS A 302 -6.76 -10.76 3.54
N ARG A 303 -6.32 -10.05 4.57
CA ARG A 303 -6.08 -10.64 5.89
C ARG A 303 -7.30 -11.47 6.32
N GLY A 304 -7.05 -12.68 6.79
CA GLY A 304 -8.09 -13.65 7.18
C GLY A 304 -8.55 -14.58 6.06
N TYR A 305 -8.09 -14.38 4.82
CA TYR A 305 -8.30 -15.38 3.77
C TYR A 305 -7.57 -16.67 4.14
N VAL A 306 -8.05 -17.82 3.66
CA VAL A 306 -7.47 -19.13 3.92
C VAL A 306 -6.91 -19.68 2.61
N ARG A 307 -5.62 -20.09 2.60
CA ARG A 307 -5.06 -20.82 1.46
C ARG A 307 -5.79 -22.16 1.34
N ILE A 308 -6.20 -22.53 0.13
CA ILE A 308 -6.83 -23.81 -0.15
C ILE A 308 -5.93 -24.69 -1.02
N ASP A 309 -6.21 -25.98 -1.04
CA ASP A 309 -5.41 -26.93 -1.80
C ASP A 309 -5.50 -26.70 -3.31
N THR A 310 -4.36 -26.87 -3.98
CA THR A 310 -4.19 -26.63 -5.41
C THR A 310 -3.11 -27.52 -5.99
N ASN A 311 -3.35 -28.09 -7.17
CA ASN A 311 -2.36 -28.85 -7.94
C ASN A 311 -2.38 -28.44 -9.41
N SER A 312 -1.25 -28.58 -10.09
CA SER A 312 -1.12 -28.40 -11.53
C SER A 312 -0.34 -29.57 -12.10
N ASP A 313 -0.89 -30.23 -13.13
CA ASP A 313 -0.18 -31.28 -13.86
C ASP A 313 0.84 -30.71 -14.86
N ASP A 314 0.89 -29.38 -15.02
CA ASP A 314 1.92 -28.66 -15.78
C ASP A 314 2.99 -28.10 -14.86
N ASN A 315 4.22 -28.57 -15.02
CA ASN A 315 5.37 -28.09 -14.26
C ASN A 315 5.74 -26.62 -14.54
N ASN A 316 5.23 -26.04 -15.64
CA ASN A 316 5.42 -24.62 -15.94
C ASN A 316 4.34 -23.73 -15.34
N ILE A 317 3.26 -24.29 -14.77
CA ILE A 317 2.20 -23.52 -14.12
C ILE A 317 2.30 -23.69 -12.62
N LEU A 318 2.69 -22.61 -11.95
CA LEU A 318 2.58 -22.50 -10.50
C LEU A 318 1.19 -21.97 -10.16
N ILE A 319 0.50 -22.62 -9.23
CA ILE A 319 -0.85 -22.26 -8.82
C ILE A 319 -0.98 -22.16 -7.30
N SER A 320 -1.74 -21.17 -6.85
CA SER A 320 -2.24 -21.08 -5.48
C SER A 320 -3.68 -20.59 -5.45
N GLY A 321 -4.45 -21.04 -4.46
CA GLY A 321 -5.87 -20.72 -4.30
C GLY A 321 -6.17 -20.23 -2.89
N TYR A 322 -7.15 -19.35 -2.76
CA TYR A 322 -7.51 -18.72 -1.49
C TYR A 322 -9.02 -18.50 -1.40
N ILE A 323 -9.57 -18.68 -0.19
CA ILE A 323 -10.98 -18.37 0.11
C ILE A 323 -11.06 -17.28 1.15
N GLY A 324 -11.80 -16.24 0.82
CA GLY A 324 -12.18 -15.15 1.72
C GLY A 324 -13.61 -15.25 2.23
N GLY A 325 -14.05 -14.20 2.93
CA GLY A 325 -15.44 -14.06 3.36
C GLY A 325 -16.43 -14.20 2.21
N GLN A 326 -17.63 -14.72 2.52
CA GLN A 326 -18.68 -15.02 1.54
C GLN A 326 -18.23 -16.01 0.44
N ASN A 327 -17.33 -16.94 0.76
CA ASN A 327 -16.79 -17.95 -0.17
C ASN A 327 -16.11 -17.36 -1.42
N LYS A 328 -15.60 -16.13 -1.33
CA LYS A 328 -14.89 -15.49 -2.44
C LYS A 328 -13.61 -16.24 -2.77
N LEU A 329 -13.59 -16.88 -3.93
CA LEU A 329 -12.45 -17.62 -4.44
C LEU A 329 -11.49 -16.71 -5.21
N VAL A 330 -10.20 -16.84 -4.90
CA VAL A 330 -9.10 -16.21 -5.62
C VAL A 330 -8.12 -17.30 -6.05
N ILE A 331 -7.79 -17.33 -7.34
CA ILE A 331 -6.78 -18.24 -7.90
C ILE A 331 -5.67 -17.40 -8.51
N VAL A 332 -4.43 -17.68 -8.13
CA VAL A 332 -3.23 -17.10 -8.73
C VAL A 332 -2.55 -18.16 -9.57
N ALA A 333 -2.40 -17.90 -10.87
CA ALA A 333 -1.69 -18.78 -11.79
C ALA A 333 -0.50 -18.04 -12.45
N ILE A 334 0.67 -18.67 -12.42
CA ILE A 334 1.95 -18.11 -12.89
C ILE A 334 2.54 -19.09 -13.89
N ASN A 335 2.73 -18.64 -15.14
CA ASN A 335 3.46 -19.39 -16.16
C ASN A 335 4.95 -19.04 -16.12
N ILE A 336 5.78 -20.00 -15.69
CA ILE A 336 7.24 -19.88 -15.66
C ILE A 336 7.91 -20.39 -16.95
N GLY A 337 7.13 -20.94 -17.88
CA GLY A 337 7.57 -21.36 -19.21
C GLY A 337 7.62 -20.18 -20.19
N SER A 338 8.35 -20.35 -21.30
CA SER A 338 8.52 -19.30 -22.33
C SER A 338 7.31 -19.13 -23.26
N ASN A 339 6.48 -20.16 -23.40
CA ASN A 339 5.34 -20.21 -24.32
C ASN A 339 4.01 -19.99 -23.59
N SER A 340 3.01 -19.44 -24.29
CA SER A 340 1.65 -19.38 -23.79
C SER A 340 1.09 -20.80 -23.58
N ILE A 341 0.42 -21.02 -22.44
CA ILE A 341 -0.20 -22.30 -22.09
C ILE A 341 -1.71 -22.11 -21.98
N ASN A 342 -2.48 -22.92 -22.72
CA ASN A 342 -3.93 -23.00 -22.56
C ASN A 342 -4.24 -23.96 -21.39
N GLN A 343 -4.22 -23.42 -20.18
CA GLN A 343 -4.40 -24.17 -18.95
C GLN A 343 -5.88 -24.48 -18.73
N GLN A 344 -6.20 -25.74 -18.48
CA GLN A 344 -7.52 -26.13 -17.97
C GLN A 344 -7.53 -26.03 -16.45
N PHE A 345 -8.63 -25.55 -15.90
CA PHE A 345 -8.84 -25.44 -14.47
C PHE A 345 -10.12 -26.16 -14.07
N SER A 346 -10.09 -26.86 -12.94
CA SER A 346 -11.23 -27.55 -12.34
C SER A 346 -11.32 -27.19 -10.87
N ILE A 347 -12.45 -26.60 -10.48
CA ILE A 347 -12.78 -26.40 -9.07
C ILE A 347 -13.49 -27.67 -8.59
N ASN A 348 -12.85 -28.39 -7.67
CA ASN A 348 -13.34 -29.65 -7.11
C ASN A 348 -13.87 -29.36 -5.70
N GLY A 349 -15.13 -29.69 -5.43
CA GLY A 349 -15.80 -29.30 -4.17
C GLY A 349 -16.37 -27.87 -4.26
N GLY A 350 -17.63 -27.70 -3.85
CA GLY A 350 -18.33 -26.41 -3.94
C GLY A 350 -18.46 -25.79 -5.35
N SER A 351 -18.23 -26.54 -6.42
CA SER A 351 -18.15 -26.04 -7.80
C SER A 351 -19.43 -25.32 -8.28
N ALA A 352 -20.59 -25.73 -7.78
CA ALA A 352 -21.89 -25.10 -8.07
C ALA A 352 -21.99 -23.66 -7.55
N LEU A 353 -21.16 -23.28 -6.57
CA LEU A 353 -21.06 -21.89 -6.11
C LEU A 353 -20.40 -20.99 -7.17
N TYR A 354 -19.72 -21.59 -8.16
CA TYR A 354 -18.82 -20.91 -9.08
C TYR A 354 -19.24 -20.99 -10.58
N THR A 355 -19.94 -19.97 -11.10
CA THR A 355 -20.45 -19.71 -12.47
C THR A 355 -19.67 -18.73 -13.40
N SER A 356 -19.03 -17.64 -12.93
CA SER A 356 -18.12 -16.80 -13.74
C SER A 356 -16.91 -16.23 -12.98
N LEU A 357 -15.82 -15.93 -13.70
CA LEU A 357 -14.62 -15.34 -13.14
C LEU A 357 -14.01 -14.18 -13.94
N THR A 358 -13.32 -13.26 -13.27
CA THR A 358 -12.65 -12.09 -13.87
C THR A 358 -11.13 -12.22 -13.76
N PRO A 359 -10.40 -12.36 -14.88
CA PRO A 359 -8.94 -12.36 -14.89
C PRO A 359 -8.33 -10.96 -14.72
N TYR A 360 -7.20 -10.86 -14.01
CA TYR A 360 -6.35 -9.65 -13.92
C TYR A 360 -4.90 -9.99 -14.26
N ILE A 361 -4.26 -9.13 -15.04
CA ILE A 361 -3.01 -9.47 -15.73
C ILE A 361 -1.85 -8.53 -15.43
N THR A 362 -0.72 -9.11 -15.02
CA THR A 362 0.57 -8.39 -14.92
C THR A 362 1.59 -9.00 -15.90
N SER A 363 2.13 -8.16 -16.78
CA SER A 363 2.99 -8.46 -17.92
C SER A 363 4.06 -7.42 -18.15
N GLN A 364 5.01 -7.76 -19.02
CA GLN A 364 5.64 -6.74 -19.83
C GLN A 364 4.56 -6.00 -20.65
N GLY A 365 4.21 -4.78 -20.22
CA GLY A 365 3.22 -3.92 -20.85
C GLY A 365 1.80 -4.00 -20.27
N LYS A 366 1.53 -4.79 -19.23
CA LYS A 366 0.23 -4.80 -18.53
C LYS A 366 0.45 -4.80 -17.02
N ASN A 367 -0.32 -4.02 -16.30
CA ASN A 367 -0.14 -3.84 -14.86
C ASN A 367 -1.49 -4.01 -14.17
N LEU A 368 -1.74 -5.18 -13.58
CA LEU A 368 -3.06 -5.54 -13.04
C LEU A 368 -4.22 -5.24 -14.00
N GLU A 369 -4.02 -5.50 -15.29
CA GLU A 369 -5.00 -5.20 -16.33
C GLU A 369 -6.17 -6.17 -16.25
N LYS A 370 -7.36 -5.65 -15.98
CA LYS A 370 -8.61 -6.42 -15.96
C LYS A 370 -8.93 -6.99 -17.35
N GLN A 371 -9.32 -8.25 -17.41
CA GLN A 371 -9.75 -8.92 -18.64
C GLN A 371 -11.26 -9.19 -18.64
N LEU A 372 -11.76 -9.71 -19.76
CA LEU A 372 -13.14 -10.13 -19.90
C LEU A 372 -13.47 -11.29 -18.97
N ASN A 373 -14.71 -11.30 -18.47
CA ASN A 373 -15.21 -12.38 -17.62
C ASN A 373 -15.29 -13.70 -18.39
N ILE A 374 -14.97 -14.80 -17.70
CA ILE A 374 -15.01 -16.16 -18.22
C ILE A 374 -16.14 -16.88 -17.51
N LYS A 375 -16.99 -17.57 -18.26
CA LYS A 375 -18.02 -18.44 -17.68
C LYS A 375 -17.42 -19.80 -17.35
N LEU A 376 -17.77 -20.34 -16.19
CA LEU A 376 -17.41 -21.69 -15.79
C LEU A 376 -18.53 -22.64 -16.19
N ASN A 377 -18.16 -23.83 -16.66
CA ASN A 377 -19.07 -24.92 -16.93
C ASN A 377 -18.85 -26.02 -15.89
N GLY A 378 -19.75 -26.12 -14.90
CA GLY A 378 -19.62 -27.10 -13.81
C GLY A 378 -18.32 -26.96 -13.01
N GLY A 379 -17.89 -25.72 -12.72
CA GLY A 379 -16.62 -25.44 -12.03
C GLY A 379 -15.37 -25.56 -12.89
N LYS A 380 -15.51 -25.84 -14.20
CA LYS A 380 -14.37 -25.95 -15.13
C LYS A 380 -14.29 -24.75 -16.06
N PHE A 381 -13.08 -24.35 -16.41
CA PHE A 381 -12.82 -23.34 -17.43
C PHE A 381 -11.42 -23.53 -18.02
N THR A 382 -11.19 -22.92 -19.18
CA THR A 382 -9.87 -22.90 -19.82
C THR A 382 -9.42 -21.45 -19.95
N TYR A 383 -8.15 -21.18 -19.68
CA TYR A 383 -7.59 -19.86 -19.89
C TYR A 383 -6.17 -19.92 -20.47
N SER A 384 -5.88 -18.99 -21.39
CA SER A 384 -4.55 -18.85 -21.96
C SER A 384 -3.68 -18.00 -21.05
N ILE A 385 -2.60 -18.58 -20.52
CA ILE A 385 -1.62 -17.93 -19.65
C ILE A 385 -0.34 -17.67 -20.47
N PRO A 386 -0.08 -16.44 -20.93
CA PRO A 386 1.12 -16.12 -21.70
C PRO A 386 2.44 -16.42 -21.00
N GLY A 387 3.40 -16.92 -21.78
CA GLY A 387 4.73 -17.30 -21.32
C GLY A 387 5.73 -16.14 -21.19
N GLN A 388 6.90 -16.44 -20.62
CA GLN A 388 7.97 -15.53 -20.22
C GLN A 388 8.95 -15.14 -21.35
N SER A 389 8.53 -15.12 -22.62
CA SER A 389 9.47 -15.07 -23.76
C SER A 389 10.48 -13.89 -23.75
N LYS A 390 11.73 -14.20 -24.08
CA LYS A 390 12.81 -13.26 -24.39
C LYS A 390 12.61 -12.73 -25.81
N ILE A 391 12.68 -11.40 -25.95
CA ILE A 391 12.58 -10.63 -27.21
C ILE A 391 11.12 -10.42 -27.66
N LYS A 392 10.59 -9.26 -27.24
CA LYS A 392 9.35 -8.62 -27.73
C LYS A 392 8.03 -9.33 -27.39
N ILE A 393 7.85 -9.95 -26.22
CA ILE A 393 6.60 -10.70 -25.95
C ILE A 393 6.06 -10.53 -24.51
N LYS A 394 4.72 -10.44 -24.45
CA LYS A 394 3.82 -10.28 -23.30
C LYS A 394 3.77 -11.56 -22.45
N MET A 395 3.87 -11.42 -21.13
CA MET A 395 3.73 -12.50 -20.14
C MET A 395 2.61 -12.17 -19.17
N ASN A 396 1.81 -13.07 -18.61
CA ASN A 396 0.69 -12.66 -17.74
C ASN A 396 0.69 -13.44 -16.41
N ILE A 397 0.78 -12.75 -15.28
CA ILE A 397 0.25 -13.27 -14.01
C ILE A 397 -1.25 -13.15 -14.09
N ILE A 398 -2.00 -14.24 -13.95
CA ILE A 398 -3.45 -14.22 -14.07
C ILE A 398 -4.08 -14.50 -12.73
N LEU A 399 -4.79 -13.50 -12.21
CA LEU A 399 -5.69 -13.70 -11.09
C LEU A 399 -7.13 -13.81 -11.52
N ILE A 400 -7.76 -14.87 -11.07
CA ILE A 400 -9.12 -15.23 -11.42
C ILE A 400 -10.01 -14.94 -10.21
N PHE A 401 -10.85 -13.91 -10.32
CA PHE A 401 -11.86 -13.56 -9.30
C PHE A 401 -13.14 -14.26 -9.57
N TYR A 402 -13.73 -14.85 -8.54
CA TYR A 402 -15.12 -15.23 -8.58
C TYR A 402 -16.02 -14.25 -7.82
N LEU A 403 -17.14 -13.82 -8.42
CA LEU A 403 -18.23 -13.10 -7.76
C LEU A 403 -19.48 -13.99 -7.73
N ILE A 404 -19.93 -14.42 -6.54
CA ILE A 404 -21.21 -15.14 -6.37
C ILE A 404 -22.34 -14.13 -6.50
N PHE A 405 -23.16 -14.29 -7.55
CA PHE A 405 -24.57 -13.89 -7.54
C PHE A 405 -25.41 -15.16 -7.57
N ILE A 406 -25.76 -15.69 -6.39
CA ILE A 406 -26.93 -16.56 -6.19
C ILE A 406 -27.60 -16.11 -4.90
N ILE A 407 -28.82 -15.61 -5.07
CA ILE A 407 -29.72 -15.11 -4.04
C ILE A 407 -30.31 -16.31 -3.31
N PHE A 408 -29.87 -16.57 -2.08
CA PHE A 408 -30.73 -17.08 -1.01
C PHE A 408 -30.33 -16.39 0.29
N SER A 409 -31.23 -15.54 0.77
CA SER A 409 -31.05 -14.64 1.89
C SER A 409 -31.16 -15.36 3.24
N ILE A 410 -30.08 -15.36 4.02
CA ILE A 410 -30.18 -15.00 5.44
C ILE A 410 -29.18 -13.87 5.64
N HIS A 411 -29.72 -12.65 5.64
CA HIS A 411 -28.97 -11.44 5.85
C HIS A 411 -29.19 -10.97 7.29
N ILE A 412 -28.12 -10.76 8.04
CA ILE A 412 -28.10 -9.64 8.97
C ILE A 412 -27.55 -8.46 8.16
N ASN A 413 -28.44 -7.82 7.42
CA ASN A 413 -28.13 -6.61 6.66
C ASN A 413 -28.25 -5.41 7.61
N GLY A 414 -27.17 -4.65 7.76
CA GLY A 414 -27.36 -3.21 7.88
C GLY A 414 -28.01 -2.74 6.58
N GLU A 415 -29.32 -2.54 6.59
CA GLU A 415 -30.07 -2.11 5.43
C GLU A 415 -29.83 -0.61 5.23
N THR A 416 -29.00 -0.22 4.26
CA THR A 416 -28.92 1.18 3.84
C THR A 416 -30.18 1.52 3.07
N LYS A 417 -31.15 2.10 3.78
CA LYS A 417 -32.40 2.59 3.18
C LYS A 417 -32.12 3.85 2.37
N ILE A 418 -32.02 3.71 1.05
CA ILE A 418 -32.00 4.85 0.13
C ILE A 418 -33.44 5.28 -0.13
N ASN A 419 -33.85 6.39 0.47
CA ASN A 419 -35.18 6.95 0.24
C ASN A 419 -35.12 7.96 -0.91
N LEU A 420 -35.49 7.53 -2.12
CA LEU A 420 -35.51 8.39 -3.31
C LEU A 420 -36.59 9.49 -3.25
N ASN A 421 -37.57 9.38 -2.36
CA ASN A 421 -38.57 10.42 -2.11
C ASN A 421 -38.07 11.49 -1.12
N LYS A 422 -36.94 11.24 -0.45
CA LYS A 422 -36.35 12.17 0.51
C LYS A 422 -35.07 12.77 -0.07
N LYS A 423 -35.22 13.93 -0.70
CA LYS A 423 -34.10 14.75 -1.15
C LYS A 423 -33.56 15.56 0.05
N TYR A 424 -32.27 15.43 0.34
CA TYR A 424 -31.63 16.18 1.43
C TYR A 424 -31.05 17.51 0.95
N GLN A 425 -30.37 17.49 -0.19
CA GLN A 425 -29.75 18.68 -0.78
C GLN A 425 -29.56 18.48 -2.27
N THR A 426 -29.46 19.58 -3.00
CA THR A 426 -28.90 19.60 -4.35
C THR A 426 -27.38 19.65 -4.24
N ILE A 427 -26.68 18.99 -5.17
CA ILE A 427 -25.21 19.02 -5.24
C ILE A 427 -24.85 19.75 -6.53
N ASP A 428 -24.23 20.93 -6.39
CA ASP A 428 -23.82 21.74 -7.55
C ASP A 428 -22.57 21.19 -8.25
N GLY A 429 -21.77 20.40 -7.53
CA GLY A 429 -20.62 19.73 -8.12
C GLY A 429 -19.44 19.50 -7.18
N PHE A 430 -18.33 19.12 -7.79
CA PHE A 430 -17.02 18.96 -7.13
C PHE A 430 -15.97 19.76 -7.91
N GLY A 431 -15.00 20.33 -7.20
CA GLY A 431 -14.06 21.27 -7.81
C GLY A 431 -12.67 21.31 -7.22
N ALA A 432 -11.84 22.14 -7.85
CA ALA A 432 -10.46 22.43 -7.45
C ALA A 432 -10.20 23.95 -7.50
N SER A 433 -9.07 24.38 -6.96
CA SER A 433 -8.67 25.80 -6.87
C SER A 433 -7.44 26.06 -7.75
N SER A 434 -7.46 27.12 -8.57
CA SER A 434 -6.29 27.60 -9.33
C SER A 434 -5.41 28.60 -8.56
N ALA A 435 -5.85 29.01 -7.38
CA ALA A 435 -5.11 29.97 -6.55
C ALA A 435 -3.61 29.62 -6.45
N TRP A 436 -2.75 30.61 -6.72
CA TRP A 436 -1.29 30.52 -6.69
C TRP A 436 -0.63 29.60 -7.74
N GLN A 437 -1.39 29.08 -8.71
CA GLN A 437 -0.85 28.19 -9.75
C GLN A 437 -0.37 28.91 -11.01
N GLY A 438 -0.63 30.21 -11.15
CA GLY A 438 -0.45 30.92 -12.41
C GLY A 438 -1.45 30.45 -13.47
N GLU A 439 -1.11 30.64 -14.75
CA GLU A 439 -1.97 30.20 -15.85
C GLU A 439 -1.90 28.68 -16.03
N VAL A 440 -3.04 28.02 -15.91
CA VAL A 440 -3.17 26.57 -16.04
C VAL A 440 -3.25 26.20 -17.53
N SER A 441 -2.41 25.26 -17.96
CA SER A 441 -2.39 24.79 -19.36
C SER A 441 -3.70 24.09 -19.78
N ASP A 442 -4.03 24.17 -21.07
CA ASP A 442 -5.22 23.49 -21.64
C ASP A 442 -5.21 21.98 -21.41
N LYS A 443 -4.02 21.36 -21.42
CA LYS A 443 -3.86 19.92 -21.13
C LYS A 443 -4.28 19.57 -19.70
N ILE A 444 -3.97 20.42 -18.73
CA ILE A 444 -4.38 20.22 -17.33
C ILE A 444 -5.88 20.44 -17.20
N MET A 445 -6.42 21.49 -17.82
CA MET A 445 -7.85 21.77 -17.83
C MET A 445 -8.67 20.62 -18.43
N ASP A 446 -8.24 20.05 -19.56
CA ASP A 446 -8.86 18.85 -20.15
C ASP A 446 -8.82 17.66 -19.20
N ASN A 447 -7.67 17.40 -18.58
CA ASN A 447 -7.57 16.31 -17.61
C ASN A 447 -8.53 16.50 -16.42
N LEU A 448 -8.64 17.72 -15.89
CA LEU A 448 -9.48 18.00 -14.71
C LEU A 448 -10.98 17.97 -15.02
N PHE A 449 -11.41 18.66 -16.08
CA PHE A 449 -12.84 18.88 -16.33
C PHE A 449 -13.45 17.86 -17.29
N ASN A 450 -12.68 17.34 -18.26
CA ASN A 450 -13.18 16.35 -19.20
C ASN A 450 -12.91 14.90 -18.74
N LYS A 451 -11.70 14.59 -18.27
CA LYS A 451 -11.33 13.21 -17.91
C LYS A 451 -11.67 12.84 -16.48
N VAL A 452 -11.39 13.72 -15.52
CA VAL A 452 -11.72 13.51 -14.10
C VAL A 452 -13.18 13.88 -13.82
N GLY A 453 -13.74 14.85 -14.55
CA GLY A 453 -15.14 15.26 -14.42
C GLY A 453 -15.39 16.25 -13.29
N LEU A 454 -14.42 17.09 -12.95
CA LEU A 454 -14.70 18.25 -12.09
C LEU A 454 -15.70 19.18 -12.79
N SER A 455 -16.55 19.83 -12.00
CA SER A 455 -17.58 20.75 -12.50
C SER A 455 -17.54 22.11 -11.81
N ILE A 456 -16.57 22.36 -10.92
CA ILE A 456 -16.37 23.63 -10.24
C ILE A 456 -14.89 24.04 -10.28
N LEU A 457 -14.60 25.29 -10.63
CA LEU A 457 -13.29 25.93 -10.45
C LEU A 457 -13.41 27.08 -9.46
N ARG A 458 -12.59 27.06 -8.41
CA ARG A 458 -12.35 28.24 -7.57
C ARG A 458 -11.12 29.01 -8.07
N ILE A 459 -11.28 30.28 -8.36
CA ILE A 459 -10.17 31.18 -8.74
C ILE A 459 -9.88 32.20 -7.63
N ARG A 460 -8.71 32.84 -7.68
CA ARG A 460 -8.36 33.89 -6.71
C ARG A 460 -8.83 35.27 -7.18
N ILE A 461 -9.36 36.07 -6.25
CA ILE A 461 -9.44 37.53 -6.41
C ILE A 461 -8.09 38.08 -5.96
N SER A 462 -7.22 38.35 -6.92
CA SER A 462 -5.84 38.80 -6.66
C SER A 462 -5.79 40.29 -6.28
N GLU A 463 -4.90 40.63 -5.38
CA GLU A 463 -4.55 42.01 -5.02
C GLU A 463 -3.96 42.81 -6.20
N HIS A 464 -3.44 42.12 -7.23
CA HIS A 464 -2.82 42.72 -8.42
C HIS A 464 -3.81 42.80 -9.58
N LYS A 465 -4.22 44.03 -9.94
CA LYS A 465 -5.08 44.28 -11.11
C LYS A 465 -4.29 44.26 -12.42
N GLU A 466 -3.04 44.70 -12.34
CA GLU A 466 -2.07 44.80 -13.43
C GLU A 466 -1.51 43.45 -13.88
N ILE A 467 -0.93 43.46 -15.08
CA ILE A 467 -0.32 42.29 -15.72
C ILE A 467 0.85 41.78 -14.85
N SER A 468 0.58 40.69 -14.15
CA SER A 468 1.50 39.98 -13.26
C SER A 468 1.26 38.47 -13.33
N TRP A 469 2.21 37.65 -12.89
CA TRP A 469 2.10 36.19 -12.93
C TRP A 469 0.91 35.63 -12.13
N ASP A 470 0.33 36.44 -11.25
CA ASP A 470 -0.77 36.11 -10.35
C ASP A 470 -1.92 37.13 -10.40
N GLY A 471 -1.94 37.99 -11.41
CA GLY A 471 -2.92 39.06 -11.61
C GLY A 471 -4.25 38.59 -12.22
N TRP A 472 -5.19 39.52 -12.38
CA TRP A 472 -6.56 39.22 -12.81
C TRP A 472 -6.66 38.54 -14.18
N GLN A 473 -5.74 38.87 -15.10
CA GLN A 473 -5.72 38.29 -16.44
C GLN A 473 -5.37 36.79 -16.45
N VAL A 474 -4.62 36.32 -15.45
CA VAL A 474 -4.29 34.90 -15.28
C VAL A 474 -5.52 34.11 -14.85
N GLU A 475 -6.24 34.63 -13.85
CA GLU A 475 -7.45 34.00 -13.35
C GLU A 475 -8.61 34.10 -14.35
N LEU A 476 -8.65 35.16 -15.18
CA LEU A 476 -9.51 35.25 -16.35
C LEU A 476 -9.23 34.13 -17.36
N SER A 477 -7.96 33.86 -17.67
CA SER A 477 -7.60 32.76 -18.58
C SER A 477 -8.07 31.41 -18.02
N ASN A 478 -7.80 31.16 -16.73
CA ASN A 478 -8.22 29.94 -16.05
C ASN A 478 -9.75 29.77 -16.04
N ALA A 479 -10.49 30.83 -15.72
CA ALA A 479 -11.95 30.83 -15.72
C ALA A 479 -12.52 30.52 -17.11
N LYS A 480 -12.02 31.17 -18.17
CA LYS A 480 -12.45 30.90 -19.55
C LYS A 480 -12.23 29.45 -19.95
N LYS A 481 -11.10 28.86 -19.56
CA LYS A 481 -10.80 27.45 -19.86
C LYS A 481 -11.77 26.51 -19.16
N ALA A 482 -12.07 26.74 -17.88
CA ALA A 482 -13.04 25.92 -17.15
C ALA A 482 -14.48 26.07 -17.69
N LEU A 483 -14.89 27.29 -18.07
CA LEU A 483 -16.22 27.54 -18.64
C LEU A 483 -16.46 26.79 -19.96
N LYS A 484 -15.42 26.50 -20.76
CA LYS A 484 -15.55 25.64 -21.96
C LYS A 484 -16.03 24.23 -21.65
N TYR A 485 -15.84 23.76 -20.41
CA TYR A 485 -16.30 22.46 -19.92
C TYR A 485 -17.60 22.57 -19.11
N ASN A 486 -18.30 23.71 -19.18
CA ASN A 486 -19.53 23.98 -18.45
C ASN A 486 -19.36 23.92 -16.93
N ALA A 487 -18.15 24.22 -16.43
CA ALA A 487 -17.88 24.28 -15.00
C ALA A 487 -18.39 25.59 -14.39
N LEU A 488 -18.89 25.53 -13.14
CA LEU A 488 -19.15 26.71 -12.33
C LEU A 488 -17.81 27.34 -11.92
N VAL A 489 -17.70 28.66 -12.05
CA VAL A 489 -16.51 29.39 -11.60
C VAL A 489 -16.89 30.36 -10.50
N PHE A 490 -16.27 30.24 -9.33
CA PHE A 490 -16.42 31.22 -8.25
C PHE A 490 -15.06 31.71 -7.79
N ALA A 491 -15.01 32.87 -7.16
CA ALA A 491 -13.75 33.48 -6.75
C ALA A 491 -13.68 33.75 -5.24
N SER A 492 -12.47 33.79 -4.67
CA SER A 492 -12.26 34.17 -3.27
C SER A 492 -11.01 35.05 -3.12
N PRO A 493 -11.04 36.09 -2.28
CA PRO A 493 -9.87 36.89 -1.95
C PRO A 493 -9.09 36.25 -0.80
N TRP A 494 -7.76 36.37 -0.83
CA TRP A 494 -6.90 36.01 0.31
C TRP A 494 -6.52 37.23 1.15
N LYS A 495 -6.44 38.40 0.51
CA LYS A 495 -6.18 39.70 1.14
C LYS A 495 -7.04 40.78 0.49
N PRO A 496 -7.35 41.88 1.20
CA PRO A 496 -7.90 43.08 0.58
C PRO A 496 -6.90 43.65 -0.44
N GLY A 497 -7.39 44.28 -1.52
CA GLY A 497 -6.49 44.89 -2.52
C GLY A 497 -5.50 45.87 -1.90
N ASN A 498 -4.31 46.00 -2.50
CA ASN A 498 -3.13 46.67 -1.91
C ASN A 498 -3.36 48.12 -1.41
N ASN A 499 -4.40 48.82 -1.88
CA ASN A 499 -4.74 50.19 -1.47
C ASN A 499 -5.90 50.28 -0.44
N LEU A 500 -6.45 49.15 -0.01
CA LEU A 500 -7.59 49.07 0.92
C LEU A 500 -7.18 48.55 2.30
N ALA A 501 -6.06 47.83 2.36
CA ALA A 501 -5.40 47.51 3.61
C ALA A 501 -4.54 48.71 4.02
N ASP A 502 -4.86 49.33 5.16
CA ASP A 502 -3.87 50.13 5.88
C ASP A 502 -2.74 49.16 6.23
N MET A 503 -1.60 49.28 5.54
CA MET A 503 -0.44 48.39 5.67
C MET A 503 0.20 48.43 7.07
N SER A 504 -0.40 49.13 8.04
CA SER A 504 0.15 49.34 9.38
C SER A 504 -0.53 48.56 10.52
N LEU A 505 -1.58 47.77 10.28
CA LEU A 505 -2.17 46.91 11.33
C LEU A 505 -1.80 45.43 11.14
N SER A 506 -0.59 45.13 11.62
CA SER A 506 -0.18 43.88 12.30
C SER A 506 -0.83 42.57 11.87
N LYS A 507 -0.19 41.75 11.02
CA LYS A 507 -0.31 40.25 10.95
C LYS A 507 -1.72 39.59 10.99
N SER A 508 -2.83 40.33 11.00
CA SER A 508 -4.19 39.88 11.39
C SER A 508 -5.28 40.49 10.51
N GLY A 509 -5.00 40.79 9.25
CA GLY A 509 -5.90 40.82 8.08
C GLY A 509 -7.32 41.43 8.12
N THR A 510 -7.76 42.14 9.15
CA THR A 510 -9.12 42.72 9.20
C THR A 510 -9.25 44.02 8.43
N ILE A 511 -10.38 44.23 7.75
CA ILE A 511 -10.73 45.50 7.10
C ILE A 511 -11.45 46.41 8.10
N PRO A 512 -11.00 47.67 8.30
CA PRO A 512 -11.73 48.64 9.11
C PRO A 512 -13.16 48.88 8.59
N SER A 513 -14.14 49.05 9.48
CA SER A 513 -15.55 49.20 9.06
C SER A 513 -15.81 50.41 8.15
N ASN A 514 -15.03 51.50 8.30
CA ASN A 514 -15.08 52.65 7.40
C ASN A 514 -14.52 52.37 6.00
N LYS A 515 -13.97 51.17 5.75
CA LYS A 515 -13.44 50.70 4.46
C LYS A 515 -14.27 49.59 3.82
N TYR A 516 -15.41 49.22 4.40
CA TYR A 516 -16.28 48.17 3.84
C TYR A 516 -16.80 48.52 2.44
N ASN A 517 -17.26 49.76 2.22
CA ASN A 517 -17.69 50.19 0.88
C ASN A 517 -16.55 50.10 -0.14
N ASP A 518 -15.36 50.57 0.22
CA ASP A 518 -14.19 50.50 -0.66
C ASP A 518 -13.82 49.04 -1.00
N TYR A 519 -13.98 48.11 -0.05
CA TYR A 519 -13.76 46.68 -0.27
C TYR A 519 -14.84 46.03 -1.14
N ALA A 520 -16.11 46.38 -0.91
CA ALA A 520 -17.22 45.94 -1.76
C ALA A 520 -17.01 46.41 -3.20
N ASP A 521 -16.59 47.66 -3.41
CA ASP A 521 -16.25 48.21 -4.72
C ASP A 521 -15.08 47.46 -5.38
N TYR A 522 -14.08 47.05 -4.61
CA TYR A 522 -12.99 46.22 -5.11
C TYR A 522 -13.47 44.83 -5.57
N LEU A 523 -14.26 44.13 -4.76
CA LEU A 523 -14.84 42.84 -5.13
C LEU A 523 -15.73 42.98 -6.38
N GLN A 524 -16.57 44.01 -6.41
CA GLN A 524 -17.42 44.33 -7.56
C GLN A 524 -16.60 44.63 -8.82
N SER A 525 -15.46 45.32 -8.69
CA SER A 525 -14.59 45.61 -9.82
C SER A 525 -13.98 44.35 -10.43
N PHE A 526 -13.66 43.33 -9.62
CA PHE A 526 -13.23 42.01 -10.13
C PHE A 526 -14.36 41.29 -10.85
N VAL A 527 -15.56 41.25 -10.26
CA VAL A 527 -16.75 40.64 -10.89
C VAL A 527 -17.05 41.30 -12.24
N ASN A 528 -16.99 42.64 -12.30
CA ASN A 528 -17.21 43.40 -13.52
C ASN A 528 -16.13 43.11 -14.58
N TYR A 529 -14.86 43.07 -14.17
CA TYR A 529 -13.76 42.71 -15.07
C TYR A 529 -13.96 41.32 -15.68
N MET A 530 -14.27 40.32 -14.86
CA MET A 530 -14.49 38.94 -15.30
C MET A 530 -15.68 38.84 -16.26
N LYS A 531 -16.80 39.50 -15.93
CA LYS A 531 -18.00 39.54 -16.77
C LYS A 531 -17.76 40.23 -18.12
N GLN A 532 -17.16 41.43 -18.12
CA GLN A 532 -16.86 42.20 -19.33
C GLN A 532 -15.91 41.45 -20.27
N ASN A 533 -15.03 40.63 -19.72
CA ASN A 533 -14.07 39.85 -20.49
C ASN A 533 -14.57 38.44 -20.84
N GLY A 534 -15.84 38.10 -20.63
CA GLY A 534 -16.42 36.83 -21.08
C GLY A 534 -16.19 35.63 -20.16
N ALA A 535 -15.98 35.86 -18.86
CA ALA A 535 -15.91 34.83 -17.83
C ALA A 535 -16.81 35.20 -16.63
N PRO A 536 -18.14 35.27 -16.80
CA PRO A 536 -19.03 35.61 -15.70
C PRO A 536 -18.89 34.60 -14.55
N LEU A 537 -18.77 35.11 -13.32
CA LEU A 537 -18.65 34.29 -12.12
C LEU A 537 -20.03 33.83 -11.66
N TYR A 538 -20.11 32.60 -11.16
CA TYR A 538 -21.28 32.06 -10.48
C TYR A 538 -21.47 32.71 -9.10
N ALA A 539 -20.37 32.89 -8.36
CA ALA A 539 -20.36 33.51 -7.04
C ALA A 539 -18.99 34.11 -6.71
N ILE A 540 -18.94 34.90 -5.64
CA ILE A 540 -17.70 35.27 -4.94
C ILE A 540 -17.86 34.97 -3.45
N SER A 541 -16.75 34.66 -2.78
CA SER A 541 -16.66 34.71 -1.32
C SER A 541 -16.22 36.11 -0.88
N LEU A 542 -16.69 36.54 0.29
CA LEU A 542 -16.23 37.77 0.93
C LEU A 542 -14.77 37.67 1.38
N GLN A 543 -14.37 36.50 1.88
CA GLN A 543 -13.02 36.25 2.40
C GLN A 543 -12.72 34.75 2.33
N ASN A 544 -11.49 34.36 1.99
CA ASN A 544 -11.02 33.00 2.22
C ASN A 544 -10.63 32.84 3.70
N GLU A 545 -11.14 31.78 4.34
CA GLU A 545 -10.79 31.41 5.73
C GLU A 545 -10.88 32.61 6.71
N PRO A 546 -12.08 33.20 6.89
CA PRO A 546 -12.25 34.34 7.77
C PRO A 546 -11.86 34.06 9.23
N ASP A 547 -11.83 32.80 9.66
CA ASP A 547 -11.49 32.31 11.00
C ASP A 547 -10.01 31.89 11.17
N CYS A 548 -9.16 32.09 10.17
CA CYS A 548 -7.73 31.82 10.25
C CYS A 548 -6.96 33.00 10.85
N ALA A 549 -5.93 32.73 11.66
CA ALA A 549 -5.16 33.74 12.39
C ALA A 549 -4.52 34.85 11.52
N SER A 550 -4.40 34.64 10.19
CA SER A 550 -3.89 35.66 9.26
C SER A 550 -4.97 36.62 8.70
N THR A 551 -6.25 36.36 8.93
CA THR A 551 -7.39 37.07 8.34
C THR A 551 -8.49 37.43 9.36
N ASP A 552 -8.61 36.68 10.46
CA ASP A 552 -9.37 36.91 11.72
C ASP A 552 -10.57 37.89 11.69
N TRP A 553 -11.51 37.67 10.76
CA TRP A 553 -12.81 38.34 10.77
C TRP A 553 -13.68 37.72 11.86
N THR A 554 -14.12 38.54 12.81
CA THR A 554 -15.16 38.13 13.76
C THR A 554 -16.48 37.91 13.03
N SER A 555 -17.35 37.05 13.57
CA SER A 555 -18.70 36.85 13.04
C SER A 555 -19.50 38.16 12.96
N GLN A 556 -19.27 39.10 13.88
CA GLN A 556 -19.93 40.42 13.85
C GLN A 556 -19.44 41.30 12.70
N GLN A 557 -18.14 41.27 12.39
CA GLN A 557 -17.60 41.99 11.23
C GLN A 557 -18.15 41.43 9.92
N MET A 558 -18.29 40.11 9.80
CA MET A 558 -18.92 39.46 8.62
C MET A 558 -20.40 39.81 8.47
N VAL A 559 -21.12 40.09 9.55
CA VAL A 559 -22.53 40.51 9.52
C VAL A 559 -22.66 42.01 9.21
N ASN A 560 -21.69 42.83 9.64
CA ASN A 560 -21.69 44.27 9.43
C ASN A 560 -21.27 44.67 8.01
N PHE A 561 -20.42 43.87 7.37
CA PHE A 561 -20.11 43.99 5.94
C PHE A 561 -21.28 43.46 5.11
#